data_AF-A0A6N2BEW3-F1
#
_entry.id   AF-A0A6N2BEW3-F1
#
_cell.length_a   1.000
_cell.length_b   1.000
_cell.length_c   1.000
_cell.angle_alpha   90.00
_cell.angle_beta   90.00
_cell.angle_gamma   90.00
#
_symmetry.space_group_name_H-M   'P 1'
#
loop_
_entity.id
_entity.type
_entity.pdbx_description
1 polymer ?
#
loop_
_entity_poly.entity_id
_entity_poly.type
_entity_poly.pdbx_seq_one_letter_code
_entity_poly.pdbx_strand_id
1 'polypeptide(L)'
;MFLKSELSWDVIIHAEKLDVEGVMLQKAILIRLMDDFAAKKASKDLGYFMAVTTLDKIGEGKVQKHTGDVLFPVEFSCITFKIFRGEILEGVVYEIKKHGVFM
;
A
#
# COMPACT_ATOMS: atom_id res chain seq x y z
N MET A 1 -13.84 -7.32 8.81
CA MET A 1 -13.53 -8.34 7.79
C MET A 1 -12.19 -8.08 7.08
N PHE A 2 -11.40 -9.12 6.80
CA PHE A 2 -10.25 -9.05 5.88
C PHE A 2 -10.70 -9.20 4.43
N LEU A 3 -10.20 -8.36 3.54
CA LEU A 3 -10.62 -8.29 2.14
C LEU A 3 -9.39 -8.36 1.24
N LYS A 4 -9.46 -9.14 0.17
CA LYS A 4 -8.52 -9.01 -0.96
C LYS A 4 -8.96 -7.84 -1.82
N SER A 5 -8.05 -6.94 -2.18
CA SER A 5 -8.31 -5.79 -3.05
C SER A 5 -7.20 -5.64 -4.08
N GLU A 6 -7.58 -5.26 -5.30
CA GLU A 6 -6.67 -4.94 -6.40
C GLU A 6 -6.61 -3.41 -6.55
N LEU A 7 -5.39 -2.86 -6.61
CA LEU A 7 -5.13 -1.43 -6.64
C LEU A 7 -4.14 -1.09 -7.75
N SER A 8 -4.24 0.14 -8.26
CA SER A 8 -3.26 0.68 -9.18
C SER A 8 -2.74 2.03 -8.67
N TRP A 9 -1.43 2.11 -8.43
CA TRP A 9 -0.74 3.31 -7.93
C TRP A 9 0.43 3.69 -8.82
N ASP A 10 0.84 4.95 -8.75
CA ASP A 10 2.05 5.44 -9.37
C ASP A 10 3.20 5.41 -8.34
N VAL A 11 4.25 4.66 -8.65
CA VAL A 11 5.46 4.54 -7.82
C VAL A 11 6.57 5.38 -8.42
N ILE A 12 7.13 6.32 -7.64
CA ILE A 12 8.22 7.18 -8.08
C ILE A 12 9.56 6.60 -7.64
N ILE A 13 10.46 6.37 -8.60
CA ILE A 13 11.85 5.98 -8.34
C ILE A 13 12.74 7.17 -8.66
N HIS A 14 13.54 7.56 -7.66
CA HIS A 14 14.47 8.66 -7.80
C HIS A 14 15.62 8.32 -8.74
N ALA A 15 16.06 9.31 -9.51
CA ALA A 15 17.10 9.11 -10.53
C ALA A 15 18.40 8.51 -9.97
N GLU A 16 18.77 8.85 -8.72
CA GLU A 16 19.99 8.33 -8.10
C GLU A 16 19.91 6.83 -7.76
N LYS A 17 18.71 6.25 -7.75
CA LYS A 17 18.46 4.84 -7.41
C LYS A 17 18.19 3.98 -8.65
N LEU A 18 18.26 4.54 -9.85
CA LEU A 18 18.16 3.83 -11.12
C LEU A 18 19.52 3.20 -11.46
N ASP A 19 19.83 2.06 -10.85
CA ASP A 19 20.98 1.25 -11.27
C ASP A 19 20.57 0.33 -12.44
N VAL A 20 21.49 0.09 -13.39
CA VAL A 20 21.21 -0.29 -14.79
C VAL A 20 20.76 -1.76 -14.95
N GLU A 21 20.71 -2.54 -13.87
CA GLU A 21 20.27 -3.94 -13.91
C GLU A 21 18.77 -4.09 -13.61
N GLY A 22 17.99 -4.57 -14.59
CA GLY A 22 16.52 -4.62 -14.51
C GLY A 22 15.91 -5.40 -13.33
N VAL A 23 16.62 -6.38 -12.76
CA VAL A 23 16.19 -7.10 -11.54
C VAL A 23 16.22 -6.17 -10.32
N MET A 24 17.20 -5.26 -10.24
CA MET A 24 17.30 -4.28 -9.16
C MET A 24 16.18 -3.24 -9.24
N LEU A 25 15.76 -2.87 -10.45
CA LEU A 25 14.66 -1.93 -10.65
C LEU A 25 13.31 -2.48 -10.15
N GLN A 26 12.96 -3.72 -10.50
CA GLN A 26 11.70 -4.32 -10.02
C GLN A 26 11.67 -4.41 -8.48
N LYS A 27 12.80 -4.77 -7.88
CA LYS A 27 12.94 -4.80 -6.41
C LYS A 27 12.81 -3.41 -5.80
N ALA A 28 13.40 -2.38 -6.41
CA ALA A 28 13.28 -1.00 -5.95
C ALA A 28 11.84 -0.49 -6.02
N ILE A 29 11.11 -0.82 -7.09
CA ILE A 29 9.69 -0.52 -7.25
C ILE A 29 8.86 -1.21 -6.16
N LEU A 30 9.10 -2.49 -5.91
CA LEU A 30 8.37 -3.23 -4.87
C LEU A 30 8.63 -2.65 -3.47
N ILE A 31 9.89 -2.37 -3.12
CA ILE A 31 10.24 -1.76 -1.83
C ILE A 31 9.53 -0.41 -1.68
N ARG A 32 9.59 0.43 -2.72
CA ARG A 32 8.94 1.74 -2.67
C ARG A 32 7.42 1.63 -2.55
N LEU A 33 6.81 0.71 -3.29
CA LEU A 33 5.37 0.43 -3.18
C LEU A 33 5.00 0.02 -1.75
N MET A 34 5.78 -0.87 -1.12
CA MET A 34 5.51 -1.33 0.24
C MET A 34 5.65 -0.19 1.25
N ASP A 35 6.64 0.68 1.11
CA ASP A 35 6.83 1.87 1.96
C ASP A 35 5.65 2.84 1.83
N ASP A 36 5.26 3.16 0.59
CA ASP A 36 4.12 4.04 0.31
C ASP A 36 2.80 3.44 0.81
N PHE A 37 2.64 2.11 0.70
CA PHE A 37 1.47 1.38 1.20
C PHE A 37 1.36 1.44 2.72
N ALA A 38 2.46 1.20 3.42
CA ALA A 38 2.53 1.31 4.88
C ALA A 38 2.27 2.76 5.36
N ALA A 39 2.74 3.76 4.61
CA ALA A 39 2.56 5.17 4.96
C ALA A 39 1.10 5.66 4.83
N LYS A 40 0.34 5.16 3.84
CA LYS A 40 -1.05 5.59 3.57
C LYS A 40 -2.05 5.09 4.62
N LYS A 41 -1.75 3.99 5.31
CA LYS A 41 -2.48 3.37 6.45
C LYS A 41 -3.92 2.92 6.20
N ALA A 42 -4.78 3.73 5.57
CA ALA A 42 -6.19 3.40 5.35
C ALA A 42 -6.84 4.23 4.25
N SER A 43 -8.00 3.78 3.77
CA SER A 43 -8.92 4.56 2.94
C SER A 43 -10.38 4.38 3.41
N LYS A 44 -11.25 5.32 3.03
CA LYS A 44 -12.69 5.25 3.36
C LYS A 44 -13.35 4.02 2.74
N ASP A 45 -12.94 3.67 1.52
CA ASP A 45 -13.59 2.62 0.74
C ASP A 45 -13.07 1.22 1.10
N LEU A 46 -11.79 1.10 1.43
CA LEU A 46 -11.14 -0.20 1.66
C LEU A 46 -10.78 -0.49 3.12
N GLY A 47 -10.90 0.50 4.02
CA GLY A 47 -10.51 0.36 5.42
C GLY A 47 -8.99 0.43 5.59
N TYR A 48 -8.47 -0.26 6.61
CA TYR A 48 -7.05 -0.30 6.93
C TYR A 48 -6.27 -1.15 5.93
N PHE A 49 -5.12 -0.64 5.52
CA PHE A 49 -4.17 -1.35 4.66
C PHE A 49 -3.29 -2.26 5.51
N MET A 50 -3.29 -3.56 5.21
CA MET A 50 -2.59 -4.56 6.04
C MET A 50 -1.31 -5.04 5.37
N ALA A 51 -1.40 -5.55 4.14
CA ALA A 51 -0.25 -6.08 3.43
C ALA A 51 -0.44 -6.05 1.91
N VAL A 52 0.62 -5.74 1.17
CA VAL A 52 0.72 -6.06 -0.26
C VAL A 52 0.95 -7.57 -0.40
N THR A 53 0.19 -8.25 -1.26
CA THR A 53 0.31 -9.70 -1.46
C THR A 53 1.08 -10.05 -2.72
N THR A 54 0.82 -9.35 -3.81
CA THR A 54 1.45 -9.58 -5.12
C THR A 54 1.63 -8.27 -5.85
N LEU A 55 2.72 -8.15 -6.60
CA LEU A 55 2.91 -7.11 -7.60
C LEU A 55 2.57 -7.72 -8.95
N ASP A 56 1.41 -7.37 -9.49
CA ASP A 56 0.80 -8.08 -10.60
C ASP A 56 1.32 -7.54 -11.95
N LYS A 57 1.51 -6.22 -12.05
CA LYS A 57 2.06 -5.58 -13.26
C LYS A 57 2.81 -4.30 -12.94
N ILE A 58 3.87 -4.06 -13.71
CA ILE A 58 4.60 -2.80 -13.75
C ILE A 58 4.49 -2.26 -15.17
N GLY A 59 3.89 -1.09 -15.34
CA GLY A 59 3.81 -0.42 -16.63
C GLY A 59 5.10 0.34 -16.98
N GLU A 60 5.13 0.91 -18.17
CA GLU A 60 6.29 1.66 -18.66
C GLU A 60 6.58 2.89 -17.80
N GLY A 61 7.87 3.05 -17.45
CA GLY A 61 8.35 4.18 -16.68
C GLY A 61 8.30 5.50 -17.48
N LYS A 62 7.76 6.55 -16.86
CA LYS A 62 7.70 7.90 -17.44
C LYS A 62 8.64 8.84 -16.70
N VAL A 63 9.62 9.40 -17.41
CA VAL A 63 10.57 10.36 -16.85
C VAL A 63 9.87 11.69 -16.56
N GLN A 64 10.05 12.21 -15.36
CA GLN A 64 9.56 13.52 -14.94
C GLN A 64 10.50 14.62 -15.44
N LYS A 65 9.95 15.61 -16.14
CA LYS A 65 10.71 16.64 -16.88
C LYS A 65 11.67 17.49 -16.03
N HIS A 66 11.43 17.62 -14.73
CA HIS A 66 12.18 18.55 -13.86
C HIS A 66 13.16 17.85 -12.93
N THR A 67 12.82 16.66 -12.44
CA THR A 67 13.65 15.92 -11.47
C THR A 67 14.48 14.83 -12.12
N GLY A 68 14.08 14.34 -13.30
CA GLY A 68 14.67 13.15 -13.90
C GLY A 68 14.21 11.84 -13.23
N ASP A 69 13.37 11.91 -12.19
CA ASP A 69 12.76 10.75 -11.56
C ASP A 69 11.85 10.01 -12.53
N VAL A 70 11.65 8.71 -12.30
CA VAL A 70 10.81 7.87 -13.15
C VAL A 70 9.58 7.42 -12.38
N LEU A 71 8.41 7.68 -12.97
CA LEU A 71 7.12 7.23 -12.47
C LEU A 71 6.74 5.91 -13.14
N PHE A 72 6.49 4.87 -12.34
CA PHE A 72 6.03 3.57 -12.79
C PHE A 72 4.59 3.33 -12.32
N PRO A 73 3.61 3.23 -13.23
CA PRO A 73 2.27 2.79 -12.84
C PRO A 73 2.33 1.30 -12.52
N VAL A 74 1.89 0.91 -11.33
CA VAL A 74 1.86 -0.49 -10.87
C VAL A 74 0.43 -0.94 -10.60
N GLU A 75 0.15 -2.20 -10.88
CA GLU A 75 -1.07 -2.90 -10.47
C GLU A 75 -0.67 -3.99 -9.48
N PHE A 76 -1.34 -4.05 -8.33
CA PHE A 76 -0.98 -4.97 -7.24
C PHE A 76 -2.21 -5.42 -6.45
N SER A 77 -2.12 -6.61 -5.87
CA SER A 77 -3.10 -7.12 -4.92
C SER A 77 -2.65 -6.86 -3.49
N CYS A 78 -3.60 -6.63 -2.61
CA CYS A 78 -3.35 -6.40 -1.19
C CYS A 78 -4.48 -6.98 -0.32
N ILE A 79 -4.17 -7.13 0.97
CA ILE A 79 -5.14 -7.41 2.02
C ILE A 79 -5.44 -6.10 2.74
N THR A 80 -6.72 -5.80 2.88
CA THR A 80 -7.24 -4.70 3.70
C THR A 80 -8.14 -5.23 4.80
N PHE A 81 -8.39 -4.41 5.82
CA PHE A 81 -9.31 -4.71 6.91
C PHE A 81 -10.34 -3.60 7.06
N LYS A 82 -11.61 -3.94 6.82
CA LYS A 82 -12.73 -3.02 6.95
C LYS A 82 -13.83 -3.63 7.83
N ILE A 83 -14.30 -2.83 8.77
CA ILE A 83 -15.45 -3.16 9.62
C ILE A 83 -16.72 -2.64 8.93
N PHE A 84 -17.72 -3.51 8.78
CA PHE A 84 -18.99 -3.16 8.18
C PHE A 84 -20.06 -2.89 9.25
N ARG A 85 -21.05 -2.06 8.89
CA ARG A 85 -22.17 -1.77 9.79
C ARG A 85 -22.98 -3.05 10.02
N GLY A 86 -23.18 -3.41 11.29
CA GLY A 86 -23.89 -4.63 11.68
C GLY A 86 -23.01 -5.89 11.71
N GLU A 87 -21.72 -5.78 11.41
CA GLU A 87 -20.76 -6.88 11.57
C GLU A 87 -20.55 -7.17 13.08
N ILE A 88 -20.55 -8.45 13.43
CA ILE A 88 -20.19 -8.91 14.78
C ILE A 88 -18.69 -9.14 14.80
N LEU A 89 -18.01 -8.53 15.77
CA LEU A 89 -16.56 -8.66 15.97
C LEU A 89 -16.28 -9.16 17.39
N GLU A 90 -15.22 -9.94 17.51
CA GLU A 90 -14.66 -10.37 18.78
C GLU A 90 -13.33 -9.63 19.01
N GLY A 91 -13.12 -9.16 20.24
CA GLY A 91 -11.95 -8.38 20.61
C GLY A 91 -11.66 -8.46 22.11
N VAL A 92 -10.45 -8.04 22.49
CA VAL A 92 -10.00 -8.04 23.88
C VAL A 92 -9.98 -6.60 24.37
N VAL A 93 -10.66 -6.31 25.48
CA VAL A 93 -10.61 -4.99 26.10
C VAL A 93 -9.18 -4.70 26.55
N TYR A 94 -8.57 -3.65 26.00
CA TYR A 94 -7.21 -3.24 26.37
C TYR A 94 -7.18 -1.99 27.25
N GLU A 95 -8.25 -1.19 27.26
CA GLU A 95 -8.30 0.02 28.07
C GLU A 95 -9.73 0.37 28.50
N ILE A 96 -9.87 0.79 29.76
CA ILE A 96 -11.13 1.26 30.34
C ILE A 96 -10.94 2.70 30.80
N LYS A 97 -11.73 3.61 30.25
CA LYS A 97 -11.74 5.03 30.61
C LYS A 97 -13.12 5.43 31.10
N LYS A 98 -13.21 6.58 31.79
CA LYS A 98 -14.51 7.15 32.22
C LYS A 98 -15.51 7.33 31.07
N HIS A 99 -15.05 7.53 29.84
CA HIS A 99 -15.88 7.78 28.66
C HIS A 99 -16.13 6.54 27.79
N GLY A 100 -15.61 5.36 28.15
CA GLY A 100 -15.85 4.16 27.37
C GLY A 100 -14.87 3.02 27.60
N VAL A 101 -15.15 1.93 26.90
CA VAL A 101 -14.34 0.71 26.88
C VAL A 101 -13.72 0.60 25.49
N PHE A 102 -12.41 0.45 25.43
CA PHE A 102 -11.67 0.32 24.18
C PHE A 102 -11.23 -1.12 24.01
N MET A 103 -11.54 -1.67 22.84
CA MET A 103 -11.22 -3.03 22.40
C MET A 103 -10.30 -2.96 21.19
#